data_AF-A0A920KSN3-F1
#
_entry.id   AF-A0A920KSN3-F1
#
_cell.length_a   1.000
_cell.length_b   1.000
_cell.length_c   1.000
_cell.angle_alpha   90.00
_cell.angle_beta   90.00
_cell.angle_gamma   90.00
#
_symmetry.space_group_name_H-M   'P 1'
#
loop_
_entity.id
_entity.type
_entity.pdbx_description
1 polymer ?
#
loop_
_entity_poly.entity_id
_entity_poly.type
_entity_poly.pdbx_seq_one_letter_code
_entity_poly.pdbx_strand_id
1 'polypeptide(L)' 'MISNIREVGSRNAIVIGIIDKENEHVKDYLDFSIMVPSTSKDFTPIINQIPLQLLAYHCAVLEVGDVM' A
#
# COMPACT_ATOMS: atom_id res chain seq x y z
N MET A 1 12.91 -7.15 -5.81
CA MET A 1 11.77 -6.28 -5.43
C MET A 1 12.08 -4.81 -5.67
N ILE A 2 13.13 -4.24 -5.06
CA ILE A 2 13.50 -2.81 -5.22
C ILE A 2 13.71 -2.38 -6.68
N SER A 3 14.31 -3.25 -7.51
CA SER A 3 14.46 -2.98 -8.96
C SER A 3 13.12 -2.70 -9.66
N ASN A 4 12.08 -3.48 -9.34
CA ASN A 4 10.76 -3.33 -9.95
C ASN A 4 10.08 -2.04 -9.48
N ILE A 5 10.23 -1.71 -8.18
CA ILE A 5 9.70 -0.48 -7.60
C ILE A 5 10.31 0.74 -8.32
N ARG A 6 11.64 0.73 -8.52
CA ARG A 6 12.37 1.79 -9.23
C ARG A 6 11.98 1.89 -10.70
N GLU A 7 11.79 0.76 -11.38
CA GLU A 7 11.34 0.73 -12.77
C GLU A 7 9.96 1.37 -12.92
N VAL A 8 9.02 1.03 -12.05
CA VAL A 8 7.65 1.59 -12.06
C VAL A 8 7.68 3.08 -11.72
N GLY A 9 8.42 3.49 -10.68
CA GLY A 9 8.54 4.89 -10.28
C GLY A 9 9.14 5.79 -11.37
N SER A 10 10.02 5.25 -12.22
CA SER A 10 10.59 6.01 -13.35
C SER A 10 9.57 6.49 -14.41
N ARG A 11 8.33 6.01 -14.34
CA ARG A 11 7.23 6.33 -15.26
C ARG A 11 6.22 7.33 -14.69
N ASN A 12 6.58 8.11 -13.66
CA ASN A 12 5.66 8.97 -12.89
C ASN A 12 4.49 8.20 -12.23
N ALA A 13 4.64 6.90 -12.01
CA ALA A 13 3.65 6.12 -11.28
C ALA A 13 3.82 6.36 -9.77
N ILE A 14 2.70 6.60 -9.07
CA ILE A 14 2.67 6.66 -7.61
C ILE A 14 2.76 5.23 -7.07
N VAL A 15 3.72 4.99 -6.19
CA VAL A 15 3.95 3.70 -5.54
C VAL A 15 3.51 3.76 -4.08
N ILE A 16 2.47 2.98 -3.76
CA ILE A 16 1.97 2.80 -2.39
C ILE A 16 2.37 1.39 -1.92
N GLY A 17 3.14 1.30 -0.84
CA GLY A 17 3.54 0.02 -0.26
C GLY A 17 2.84 -0.28 1.06
N ILE A 18 2.32 -1.51 1.20
CA ILE A 18 1.90 -2.06 2.49
C ILE A 18 3.10 -2.81 3.05
N ILE A 19 3.65 -2.29 4.16
CA ILE A 19 4.91 -2.78 4.74
C ILE A 19 4.74 -3.00 6.24
N ASP A 20 5.54 -3.90 6.78
CA ASP A 20 5.62 -4.14 8.21
C ASP A 20 7.00 -3.70 8.75
N LYS A 21 7.24 -3.94 10.04
CA LYS A 21 8.48 -3.52 10.70
C LYS A 21 9.72 -4.21 10.11
N GLU A 22 9.58 -5.45 9.62
CA GLU A 22 10.68 -6.19 8.99
C GLU A 22 11.10 -5.56 7.64
N ASN A 23 10.18 -4.88 6.96
CA ASN A 23 10.37 -4.28 5.63
C ASN A 23 10.47 -2.74 5.65
N GLU A 24 10.73 -2.14 6.80
CA GLU A 24 10.82 -0.67 6.95
C GLU A 24 11.90 -0.06 6.03
N HIS A 25 12.97 -0.80 5.74
CA HIS A 25 14.06 -0.39 4.84
C HIS A 25 13.62 -0.10 3.40
N VAL A 26 12.43 -0.53 2.99
CA VAL A 26 11.90 -0.31 1.63
C VAL A 26 11.19 1.05 1.52
N LYS A 27 10.93 1.73 2.64
CA LYS A 27 10.16 2.98 2.71
C LYS A 27 10.73 4.10 1.84
N ASP A 28 12.06 4.19 1.72
CA ASP A 28 12.75 5.22 0.93
C ASP A 28 12.49 5.10 -0.59
N TYR A 29 11.92 3.98 -1.04
CA TYR A 29 11.60 3.72 -2.44
C TYR A 29 10.10 3.88 -2.75
N LEU A 30 9.28 4.26 -1.77
CA LEU A 30 7.82 4.37 -1.89
C LEU A 30 7.40 5.83 -1.77
N ASP A 31 6.41 6.25 -2.54
CA ASP A 31 5.78 7.57 -2.38
C ASP A 31 4.92 7.60 -1.11
N PHE A 32 4.23 6.50 -0.84
CA PHE A 32 3.42 6.32 0.36
C PHE A 32 3.62 4.93 0.98
N SER A 33 3.59 4.85 2.31
CA SER A 33 3.71 3.59 3.04
C SER A 33 2.57 3.43 4.04
N ILE A 34 1.92 2.27 4.04
CA ILE A 34 0.95 1.85 5.04
C ILE A 34 1.64 0.83 5.94
N MET A 35 1.90 1.20 7.20
CA MET A 35 2.51 0.30 8.17
C MET A 35 1.47 -0.64 8.77
N VAL A 36 1.71 -1.95 8.66
CA VAL A 36 0.88 -3.00 9.28
C VAL A 36 1.68 -3.75 10.34
N PRO A 37 1.03 -4.34 11.35
CA PRO A 37 1.72 -5.17 12.34
C PRO A 37 2.33 -6.40 11.66
N SER A 38 3.54 -6.76 12.08
CA SER A 38 4.17 -8.02 11.67
C SER A 38 3.39 -9.20 12.25
N THR A 39 3.06 -10.17 11.41
CA THR A 39 2.34 -11.39 11.78
C THR A 39 3.05 -12.62 11.19
N SER A 40 2.61 -13.83 11.56
CA SER A 40 3.04 -15.01 10.83
C SER A 40 2.62 -14.92 9.36
N LYS A 41 3.35 -15.63 8.49
CA LYS A 41 3.12 -15.63 7.05
C LYS A 41 1.70 -16.05 6.66
N ASP A 42 1.06 -16.87 7.49
CA ASP A 42 -0.30 -17.35 7.27
C ASP A 42 -1.35 -16.24 7.49
N PHE A 43 -1.06 -15.28 8.37
CA PHE A 43 -1.96 -14.16 8.67
C PHE A 43 -1.67 -12.90 7.86
N THR A 44 -0.49 -12.79 7.25
CA THR A 44 -0.11 -11.66 6.38
C THR A 44 -1.16 -11.33 5.31
N PRO A 45 -1.77 -12.32 4.60
CA PRO A 45 -2.81 -12.02 3.62
C PRO A 45 -4.04 -11.34 4.21
N ILE A 46 -4.44 -11.73 5.43
CA ILE A 46 -5.62 -11.17 6.10
C ILE A 46 -5.35 -9.72 6.48
N ILE A 47 -4.20 -9.47 7.13
CA ILE A 47 -3.81 -8.12 7.55
C ILE A 47 -3.64 -7.19 6.35
N ASN A 48 -3.05 -7.67 5.25
CA ASN A 48 -2.84 -6.87 4.05
C ASN A 48 -4.15 -6.54 3.31
N GLN A 49 -5.23 -7.31 3.50
CA GLN A 49 -6.53 -6.98 2.90
C GLN A 49 -7.24 -5.80 3.58
N ILE A 50 -7.06 -5.61 4.88
CA ILE A 50 -7.70 -4.52 5.63
C ILE A 50 -7.40 -3.14 5.00
N PRO A 51 -6.13 -2.75 4.77
CA PRO A 51 -5.83 -1.45 4.15
C PRO A 51 -6.33 -1.36 2.71
N LEU A 52 -6.35 -2.46 1.95
CA LEU A 52 -6.89 -2.48 0.59
C LEU A 52 -8.41 -2.24 0.56
N GLN A 53 -9.14 -2.85 1.50
CA GLN A 53 -10.57 -2.65 1.65
C GLN A 53 -10.90 -1.21 2.07
N LEU A 54 -10.12 -0.64 3.00
CA LEU A 54 -10.28 0.76 3.41
C LEU A 54 -9.97 1.72 2.26
N LEU A 55 -8.92 1.46 1.48
CA LEU A 55 -8.59 2.24 0.29
C LEU A 55 -9.75 2.21 -0.72
N ALA A 56 -10.28 1.02 -1.01
CA ALA A 56 -11.42 0.86 -1.92
C ALA A 56 -12.66 1.59 -1.40
N TYR A 57 -12.95 1.49 -0.11
CA TYR A 57 -14.06 2.22 0.53
C TYR A 57 -13.90 3.73 0.39
N HIS A 58 -12.72 4.27 0.71
CA HIS A 58 -12.48 5.71 0.61
C HIS A 58 -12.49 6.20 -0.84
N CYS A 59 -11.97 5.45 -1.79
CA CYS A 59 -12.12 5.76 -3.22
C CYS A 59 -13.59 5.81 -3.62
N ALA A 60 -14.37 4.79 -3.25
CA ALA A 60 -15.80 4.74 -3.58
C ALA A 60 -16.58 5.89 -2.93
N VAL A 61 -16.30 6.24 -1.67
CA VAL A 61 -16.96 7.35 -0.98
C VAL A 61 -16.58 8.69 -1.60
N LEU A 62 -15.33 8.89 -2.01
CA LEU A 62 -14.90 10.12 -2.68
C LEU A 62 -15.55 10.25 -4.07
N GLU A 63 -15.62 9.17 -4.84
CA GLU A 63 -16.31 9.17 -6.14
C GLU A 63 -17.82 9.40 -5.99
N VAL A 64 -18.48 8.78 -5.01
CA VAL A 64 -19.93 8.95 -4.77
C VAL A 64 -20.25 10.31 -4.14
N GLY A 65 -19.34 10.85 -3.32
CA GLY A 65 -19.47 12.17 -2.70
C GLY A 65 -19.32 13.34 -3.67
N ASP A 66 -18.68 13.14 -4.83
CA ASP A 66 -18.57 14.15 -5.91
C ASP A 66 -19.83 14.19 -6.81
N VAL A 67 -20.78 13.28 -6.62
CA VAL A 67 -22.03 13.19 -7.40
C VAL A 67 -23.27 13.69 -6.63
N MET A 68 -23.09 14.33 -5.46
CA MET A 68 -24.19 14.92 -4.65
C MET A 68 -24.11 16.44 -4.57
#